data_AF-A0A1G3BH62-F1
#
_entry.id   AF-A0A1G3BH62-F1
#
_cell.length_a   1.000
_cell.length_b   1.000
_cell.length_c   1.000
_cell.angle_alpha   90.00
_cell.angle_beta   90.00
_cell.angle_gamma   90.00
#
_symmetry.space_group_name_H-M   'P 1'
#
loop_
_entity.id
_entity.type
_entity.pdbx_description
1 polymer ?
#
loop_
_entity_poly.entity_id
_entity_poly.type
_entity_poly.pdbx_seq_one_letter_code
_entity_poly.pdbx_strand_id
1 'polypeptide(L)'
;MDNTPHQESASGGEEKRLSLGEHLEELRLRIIICIIGLIVCFFLCWAFKSQILWVAKRPHSLTMESMGLSATLKVLSYQEGFFAYIKLCLISAFFLSYPMVLYQAWRFVSVGLYRHERRYVKMFLPFSVIGFLLGGLFGYFVLIPLALQFLIRILGPGIEPIITMSQYVSLVFLLTLALGLVFQLPLVMLLLNKVGVFTAENYIQWRKFAVLGAFILAAMITPTADPFTQSGTALPVMVLYEVGILLVRPTRRAFLYAGGLVGVISLLTLGVYAYLTLPTVGEVQRVVGTVEIFPVVATGRSPLPQTATKDVGAGFKPAPTKFYRGTTLRTGRGAKAQLFLAGGGYIRKGRGIRLYVNESSRLVLPGQRRVELLEGELLVAIEKDSGSFNVNTPSCVVNLENGETDIKVFEGTVTVTSIKGSVVVAVGEEKKEVRQGHQLRISPGGEPVDAEKVTGWTKGLDRD
;
A
#
# COMPACT_ATOMS: atom_id res chain seq x y z
N MET A 1 -39.30 13.79 86.16
CA MET A 1 -39.74 12.67 85.33
C MET A 1 -39.99 13.24 83.95
N ASP A 2 -38.96 13.10 83.13
CA ASP A 2 -38.86 13.63 81.77
C ASP A 2 -39.59 12.65 80.82
N ASN A 3 -40.52 13.15 80.01
CA ASN A 3 -41.22 12.32 79.04
C ASN A 3 -41.61 13.20 77.84
N THR A 4 -40.67 13.35 76.91
CA THR A 4 -40.89 13.92 75.58
C THR A 4 -41.01 12.78 74.55
N PRO A 5 -41.86 12.93 73.52
CA PRO A 5 -42.26 11.84 72.63
C PRO A 5 -41.22 11.56 71.54
N HIS A 6 -41.20 10.31 71.08
CA HIS A 6 -40.44 9.83 69.93
C HIS A 6 -40.61 10.73 68.69
N GLN A 7 -39.52 11.36 68.26
CA GLN A 7 -39.38 11.82 66.88
C GLN A 7 -38.82 10.68 66.02
N GLU A 8 -39.67 10.08 65.20
CA GLU A 8 -39.26 9.39 63.99
C GLU A 8 -38.49 10.36 63.10
N SER A 9 -37.17 10.21 63.05
CA SER A 9 -36.37 10.84 62.00
C SER A 9 -36.58 10.08 60.70
N ALA A 10 -37.45 10.65 59.87
CA ALA A 10 -37.54 10.33 58.45
C ALA A 10 -36.16 10.46 57.80
N SER A 11 -35.50 9.34 57.55
CA SER A 11 -34.33 9.27 56.68
C SER A 11 -34.79 9.34 55.23
N GLY A 12 -35.22 10.54 54.84
CA GLY A 12 -35.36 10.93 53.44
C GLY A 12 -34.01 10.77 52.74
N GLY A 13 -34.01 10.11 51.59
CA GLY A 13 -32.81 9.81 50.83
C GLY A 13 -32.10 11.08 50.38
N GLU A 14 -31.11 11.52 51.15
CA GLU A 14 -30.12 12.48 50.67
C GLU A 14 -29.33 11.83 49.54
N GLU A 15 -29.48 12.38 48.35
CA GLU A 15 -28.55 12.20 47.26
C GLU A 15 -27.15 12.54 47.78
N LYS A 16 -26.35 11.52 48.08
CA LYS A 16 -24.92 11.65 48.36
C LYS A 16 -24.23 12.25 47.12
N ARG A 17 -24.31 13.57 46.98
CA ARG A 17 -23.52 14.37 46.05
C ARG A 17 -22.12 14.37 46.64
N LEU A 18 -21.23 13.61 46.01
CA LEU A 18 -19.84 13.54 46.44
C LEU A 18 -19.22 14.94 46.42
N SER A 19 -18.41 15.24 47.43
CA SER A 19 -17.57 16.44 47.42
C SER A 19 -16.59 16.39 46.23
N LEU A 20 -16.21 17.55 45.67
CA LEU A 20 -15.20 17.61 44.60
C LEU A 20 -13.89 16.90 45.00
N GLY A 21 -13.54 16.92 46.28
CA GLY A 21 -12.41 16.17 46.82
C GLY A 21 -12.59 14.65 46.71
N GLU A 22 -13.78 14.13 47.05
CA GLU A 22 -14.11 12.70 46.94
C GLU A 22 -14.10 12.23 45.47
N HIS A 23 -14.51 13.09 44.53
CA HIS A 23 -14.44 12.79 43.10
C HIS A 23 -12.99 12.69 42.58
N LEU A 24 -12.08 13.53 43.08
CA LEU A 24 -10.66 13.49 42.76
C LEU A 24 -9.96 12.26 43.38
N GLU A 25 -10.34 11.87 44.60
CA GLU A 25 -9.83 10.64 45.23
C GLU A 25 -10.26 9.40 44.45
N GLU A 26 -11.52 9.35 44.00
CA GLU A 26 -11.99 8.29 43.13
C GLU A 26 -11.20 8.22 41.82
N LEU A 27 -10.93 9.36 41.19
CA LEU A 27 -10.12 9.41 39.97
C LEU A 27 -8.72 8.83 40.20
N ARG A 28 -8.05 9.25 41.29
CA ARG A 28 -6.71 8.76 41.64
C ARG A 28 -6.70 7.26 41.83
N LEU A 29 -7.62 6.71 42.62
CA LEU A 29 -7.69 5.27 42.89
C LEU A 29 -7.87 4.48 41.58
N ARG A 30 -8.74 4.95 40.69
CA ARG A 30 -9.02 4.29 39.41
C ARG A 30 -7.82 4.34 38.47
N ILE A 31 -7.12 5.47 38.40
CA ILE A 31 -5.88 5.61 37.62
C ILE A 31 -4.82 4.63 38.14
N ILE A 32 -4.64 4.53 39.45
CA ILE A 32 -3.69 3.58 40.06
C ILE A 32 -4.03 2.15 39.65
N ILE A 33 -5.31 1.76 39.72
CA ILE A 33 -5.76 0.42 39.31
C ILE A 33 -5.49 0.17 37.82
N CYS A 34 -5.75 1.15 36.94
CA CYS A 34 -5.44 1.06 35.51
C CYS A 34 -3.93 0.90 35.26
N ILE A 35 -3.09 1.66 35.98
CA ILE A 35 -1.63 1.58 35.85
C ILE A 35 -1.12 0.21 36.31
N ILE A 36 -1.58 -0.29 37.46
CA ILE A 36 -1.19 -1.63 37.94
C ILE A 36 -1.61 -2.71 36.94
N GLY A 37 -2.85 -2.65 36.43
CA GLY A 37 -3.33 -3.59 35.42
C GLY A 37 -2.51 -3.56 34.13
N LEU A 38 -2.12 -2.36 33.69
CA LEU A 38 -1.27 -2.18 32.52
C LEU A 38 0.14 -2.71 32.73
N ILE A 39 0.73 -2.51 33.92
CA ILE A 39 2.05 -3.07 34.28
C ILE A 39 2.02 -4.60 34.27
N VAL A 40 0.99 -5.21 34.86
CA VAL A 40 0.82 -6.67 34.84
C VAL A 40 0.69 -7.18 33.40
N CYS A 41 -0.13 -6.53 32.57
CA CYS A 41 -0.25 -6.87 31.16
C CYS A 41 1.06 -6.65 30.38
N PHE A 42 1.86 -5.65 30.75
CA PHE A 42 3.16 -5.38 30.13
C PHE A 42 4.14 -6.53 30.34
N PHE A 43 4.29 -7.02 31.58
CA PHE A 43 5.16 -8.16 31.85
C PHE A 43 4.66 -9.44 31.17
N LEU A 44 3.33 -9.62 31.07
CA LEU A 44 2.75 -10.72 30.32
C LEU A 44 3.08 -10.60 28.82
N CYS A 45 2.89 -9.43 28.21
CA CYS A 45 3.25 -9.20 26.80
C CYS A 45 4.77 -9.34 26.56
N TRP A 46 5.61 -8.97 27.54
CA TRP A 46 7.07 -9.13 27.45
C TRP A 46 7.50 -10.59 27.33
N ALA A 47 6.81 -11.50 28.02
CA ALA A 47 7.05 -12.94 27.91
C ALA A 47 6.75 -13.47 26.49
N PHE A 48 5.76 -12.89 25.79
CA PHE A 48 5.32 -13.27 24.45
C PHE A 48 5.75 -12.30 23.34
N LYS A 49 6.83 -11.53 23.56
CA LYS A 49 7.24 -10.45 22.64
C LYS A 49 7.55 -10.91 21.22
N SER A 50 8.08 -12.11 21.03
CA SER A 50 8.44 -12.64 19.69
C SER A 50 7.18 -13.00 18.89
N GLN A 51 6.18 -13.59 19.54
CA GLN A 51 4.89 -13.91 18.94
C GLN A 51 4.12 -12.65 18.57
N ILE A 52 4.10 -11.65 19.45
CA ILE A 52 3.46 -10.36 19.18
C ILE A 52 4.15 -9.68 17.99
N LEU A 53 5.48 -9.72 17.91
CA LEU A 53 6.21 -9.14 16.79
C LEU A 53 5.88 -9.83 15.47
N TRP A 54 5.76 -11.16 15.48
CA TRP A 54 5.37 -11.92 14.30
C TRP A 54 4.00 -11.49 13.77
N VAL A 55 3.01 -11.31 14.67
CA VAL A 55 1.69 -10.77 14.31
C VAL A 55 1.82 -9.35 13.78
N ALA A 56 2.54 -8.47 14.48
CA ALA A 56 2.70 -7.09 14.06
C ALA A 56 3.38 -6.96 12.67
N LYS A 57 4.33 -7.84 12.34
CA LYS A 57 5.06 -7.85 11.06
C LYS A 57 4.26 -8.38 9.88
N ARG A 58 3.24 -9.21 10.12
CA ARG A 58 2.47 -9.89 9.05
C ARG A 58 1.90 -8.97 7.95
N PRO A 59 1.22 -7.84 8.25
CA PRO A 59 0.70 -6.98 7.19
C PRO A 59 1.83 -6.35 6.36
N HIS A 60 2.98 -6.07 6.97
CA HIS A 60 4.17 -5.61 6.26
C HIS A 60 4.73 -6.69 5.32
N SER A 61 4.91 -7.93 5.77
CA SER A 61 5.45 -8.98 4.91
C SER A 61 4.58 -9.23 3.68
N LEU A 62 3.26 -9.34 3.87
CA LEU A 62 2.31 -9.53 2.77
C LEU A 62 2.35 -8.36 1.78
N THR A 63 2.43 -7.14 2.28
CA THR A 63 2.43 -5.94 1.46
C THR A 63 3.74 -5.81 0.66
N MET A 64 4.88 -6.07 1.30
CA MET A 64 6.19 -6.05 0.63
C MET A 64 6.30 -7.16 -0.43
N GLU A 65 5.87 -8.38 -0.11
CA GLU A 65 5.86 -9.51 -1.06
C GLU A 65 4.97 -9.20 -2.28
N SER A 66 3.79 -8.61 -2.06
CA SER A 66 2.90 -8.21 -3.15
C SER A 66 3.50 -7.16 -4.10
N MET A 67 4.46 -6.38 -3.60
CA MET A 67 5.18 -5.36 -4.36
C MET A 67 6.59 -5.79 -4.80
N GLY A 68 6.99 -7.05 -4.53
CA GLY A 68 8.30 -7.57 -4.90
C GLY A 68 9.47 -6.98 -4.11
N LEU A 69 9.23 -6.43 -2.91
CA LEU A 69 10.24 -5.80 -2.04
C LEU A 69 10.64 -6.72 -0.87
N SER A 70 11.80 -6.45 -0.26
CA SER A 70 12.27 -7.21 0.89
C SER A 70 11.37 -7.01 2.12
N ALA A 71 10.77 -8.09 2.62
CA ALA A 71 9.92 -8.09 3.82
C ALA A 71 10.70 -7.98 5.15
N THR A 72 12.01 -7.72 5.12
CA THR A 72 12.86 -7.67 6.32
C THR A 72 12.91 -6.26 6.91
N LEU A 73 12.50 -6.13 8.18
CA LEU A 73 12.71 -4.92 8.96
C LEU A 73 14.19 -4.82 9.37
N LYS A 74 14.79 -3.65 9.19
CA LYS A 74 16.17 -3.39 9.62
C LYS A 74 16.17 -2.64 10.95
N VAL A 75 17.30 -2.69 11.64
CA VAL A 75 17.54 -1.94 12.88
C VAL A 75 18.83 -1.15 12.66
N LEU A 76 18.81 0.16 12.92
CA LEU A 76 19.95 1.04 12.69
C LEU A 76 20.92 1.05 13.87
N SER A 77 20.41 0.82 15.09
CA SER A 77 21.22 0.76 16.31
C SER A 77 20.70 -0.30 17.28
N TYR A 78 21.58 -0.89 18.09
CA TYR A 78 21.19 -1.88 19.10
C TYR A 78 20.12 -1.34 20.07
N GLN A 79 20.22 -0.06 20.43
CA GLN A 79 19.26 0.62 21.29
C GLN A 79 17.87 0.72 20.64
N GLU A 80 17.80 0.98 19.33
CA GLU A 80 16.52 1.07 18.60
C GLU A 80 15.73 -0.23 18.70
N GLY A 81 16.39 -1.38 18.53
CA GLY A 81 15.74 -2.69 18.65
C GLY A 81 15.15 -2.94 20.04
N PHE A 82 15.89 -2.58 21.09
CA PHE A 82 15.42 -2.70 22.47
C PHE A 82 14.18 -1.82 22.74
N PHE A 83 14.24 -0.54 22.35
CA PHE A 83 13.10 0.37 22.52
C PHE A 83 11.89 -0.03 21.67
N ALA A 84 12.10 -0.61 20.48
CA ALA A 84 11.02 -1.14 19.66
C ALA A 84 10.26 -2.26 20.38
N TYR A 85 10.95 -3.18 21.06
CA TYR A 85 10.30 -4.22 21.87
C TYR A 85 9.56 -3.67 23.10
N ILE A 86 10.12 -2.67 23.80
CA ILE A 86 9.41 -2.02 24.91
C ILE A 86 8.11 -1.38 24.42
N LYS A 87 8.17 -0.60 23.32
CA LYS A 87 6.98 0.00 22.70
C LYS A 87 5.96 -1.07 22.30
N LEU A 88 6.43 -2.16 21.69
CA LEU A 88 5.62 -3.31 21.29
C LEU A 88 4.85 -3.91 22.46
N CYS A 89 5.53 -4.18 23.56
CA CYS A 89 4.91 -4.77 24.74
C CYS A 89 3.98 -3.78 25.44
N LEU A 90 4.35 -2.50 25.53
CA LEU A 90 3.54 -1.46 26.17
C LEU A 90 2.21 -1.26 25.46
N ILE A 91 2.23 -1.18 24.13
CA ILE A 91 1.01 -0.93 23.38
C ILE A 91 0.13 -2.18 23.33
N SER A 92 0.73 -3.35 23.17
CA SER A 92 0.00 -4.62 23.25
C SER A 92 -0.64 -4.83 24.63
N ALA A 93 0.06 -4.42 25.70
CA ALA A 93 -0.48 -4.43 27.06
C ALA A 93 -1.64 -3.46 27.22
N PHE A 94 -1.62 -2.31 26.55
CA PHE A 94 -2.77 -1.40 26.52
C PHE A 94 -3.98 -2.05 25.85
N PHE A 95 -3.80 -2.72 24.70
CA PHE A 95 -4.87 -3.46 24.03
C PHE A 95 -5.46 -4.57 24.92
N LEU A 96 -4.60 -5.30 25.64
CA LEU A 96 -5.03 -6.39 26.51
C LEU A 96 -5.73 -5.88 27.79
N SER A 97 -5.23 -4.79 28.38
CA SER A 97 -5.82 -4.14 29.56
C SER A 97 -7.02 -3.24 29.22
N TYR A 98 -7.30 -3.00 27.94
CA TYR A 98 -8.37 -2.11 27.49
C TYR A 98 -9.73 -2.39 28.13
N PRO A 99 -10.25 -3.64 28.22
CA PRO A 99 -11.54 -3.90 28.85
C PRO A 99 -11.58 -3.45 30.32
N MET A 100 -10.47 -3.61 31.03
CA MET A 100 -10.32 -3.16 32.42
C MET A 100 -10.24 -1.64 32.52
N VAL A 101 -9.41 -0.99 31.68
CA VAL A 101 -9.30 0.48 31.62
C VAL A 101 -10.65 1.12 31.33
N LEU A 102 -11.35 0.57 30.35
CA LEU A 102 -12.67 1.02 29.94
C LEU A 102 -13.71 0.82 31.05
N TYR A 103 -13.68 -0.31 31.77
CA TYR A 103 -14.53 -0.53 32.94
C TYR A 103 -14.30 0.52 34.03
N GLN A 104 -13.04 0.85 34.34
CA GLN A 104 -12.73 1.87 35.33
C GLN A 104 -13.12 3.27 34.88
N ALA A 105 -12.90 3.60 33.60
CA ALA A 105 -13.31 4.86 32.99
C ALA A 105 -14.84 5.04 33.04
N TRP A 106 -15.60 4.01 32.64
CA TRP A 106 -17.06 4.05 32.72
C TRP A 106 -17.58 4.12 34.15
N ARG A 107 -16.95 3.41 35.08
CA ARG A 107 -17.33 3.47 36.48
C ARG A 107 -17.01 4.85 37.08
N PHE A 108 -16.01 5.58 36.58
CA PHE A 108 -15.75 6.98 36.95
C PHE A 108 -16.85 7.90 36.42
N VAL A 109 -17.16 7.79 35.12
CA VAL A 109 -18.23 8.58 34.48
C VAL A 109 -19.57 8.32 35.18
N SER A 110 -19.89 7.07 35.52
CA SER A 110 -21.15 6.69 36.16
C SER A 110 -21.41 7.34 37.53
N VAL A 111 -20.36 7.86 38.18
CA VAL A 111 -20.46 8.53 39.47
C VAL A 111 -21.00 9.95 39.32
N GLY A 112 -20.71 10.60 38.18
CA GLY A 112 -21.29 11.91 37.82
C GLY A 112 -22.69 11.84 37.21
N LEU A 113 -23.21 10.64 36.92
CA LEU A 113 -24.52 10.44 36.27
C LEU A 113 -25.63 10.12 37.29
N TYR A 114 -26.86 10.52 36.96
CA TYR A 114 -28.04 10.24 37.79
C TYR A 114 -28.27 8.72 37.93
N ARG A 115 -28.90 8.29 39.05
CA ARG A 115 -29.13 6.87 39.36
C ARG A 115 -29.83 6.09 38.23
N HIS A 116 -30.73 6.74 37.51
CA HIS A 116 -31.46 6.14 36.39
C HIS A 116 -30.62 6.02 35.10
N GLU A 117 -29.58 6.84 34.93
CA GLU A 117 -28.71 6.85 33.75
C GLU A 117 -27.56 5.83 33.85
N ARG A 118 -27.17 5.45 35.08
CA ARG A 118 -26.12 4.44 35.32
C ARG A 118 -26.38 3.09 34.65
N ARG A 119 -27.65 2.76 34.36
CA ARG A 119 -28.02 1.53 33.64
C ARG A 119 -27.45 1.53 32.22
N TYR A 120 -27.47 2.68 31.54
CA TYR A 120 -26.96 2.81 30.17
C TYR A 120 -25.45 2.57 30.10
N VAL A 121 -24.70 3.07 31.09
CA VAL A 121 -23.25 2.85 31.18
C VAL A 121 -22.89 1.36 31.23
N LYS A 122 -23.61 0.57 32.05
CA LYS A 122 -23.39 -0.88 32.11
C LYS A 122 -23.77 -1.58 30.81
N MET A 123 -24.81 -1.10 30.13
CA MET A 123 -25.27 -1.68 28.86
C MET A 123 -24.30 -1.38 27.71
N PHE A 124 -23.65 -0.21 27.68
CA PHE A 124 -22.74 0.19 26.61
C PHE A 124 -21.33 -0.38 26.75
N LEU A 125 -20.90 -0.75 27.95
CA LEU A 125 -19.58 -1.30 28.20
C LEU A 125 -19.18 -2.48 27.26
N PRO A 126 -19.99 -3.54 27.06
CA PRO A 126 -19.64 -4.61 26.14
C PRO A 126 -19.53 -4.12 24.68
N PHE A 127 -20.40 -3.19 24.26
CA PHE A 127 -20.33 -2.60 22.92
C PHE A 127 -19.06 -1.76 22.74
N SER A 128 -18.61 -1.06 23.78
CA SER A 128 -17.35 -0.32 23.75
C SER A 128 -16.14 -1.24 23.60
N VAL A 129 -16.10 -2.38 24.30
CA VAL A 129 -15.03 -3.37 24.12
C VAL A 129 -15.02 -3.91 22.69
N ILE A 130 -16.19 -4.29 22.18
CA ILE A 130 -16.34 -4.78 20.80
C ILE A 130 -15.93 -3.72 19.78
N GLY A 131 -16.37 -2.47 19.97
CA GLY A 131 -16.04 -1.35 19.10
C GLY A 131 -14.54 -1.09 19.03
N PHE A 132 -13.84 -1.13 20.16
CA PHE A 132 -12.39 -0.94 20.20
C PHE A 132 -11.65 -2.07 19.48
N LEU A 133 -12.06 -3.32 19.71
CA LEU A 133 -11.49 -4.46 19.01
C LEU A 133 -11.74 -4.36 17.50
N LEU A 134 -12.96 -4.05 17.06
CA LEU A 134 -13.27 -3.84 15.65
C LEU A 134 -12.44 -2.71 15.03
N GLY A 135 -12.25 -1.59 15.75
CA GLY A 135 -11.39 -0.49 15.29
C GLY A 135 -9.93 -0.91 15.17
N GLY A 136 -9.41 -1.66 16.15
CA GLY A 136 -8.06 -2.24 16.09
C GLY A 136 -7.88 -3.22 14.93
N LEU A 137 -8.84 -4.12 14.72
CA LEU A 137 -8.86 -5.05 13.59
C LEU A 137 -8.92 -4.31 12.24
N PHE A 138 -9.79 -3.31 12.12
CA PHE A 138 -9.91 -2.51 10.91
C PHE A 138 -8.60 -1.75 10.62
N GLY A 139 -7.96 -1.20 11.66
CA GLY A 139 -6.65 -0.56 11.53
C GLY A 139 -5.58 -1.52 11.04
N TYR A 140 -5.54 -2.72 11.62
CA TYR A 140 -4.55 -3.75 11.31
C TYR A 140 -4.71 -4.35 9.91
N PHE A 141 -5.93 -4.72 9.53
CA PHE A 141 -6.20 -5.43 8.27
C PHE A 141 -6.44 -4.51 7.07
N VAL A 142 -6.89 -3.27 7.28
CA VAL A 142 -7.27 -2.36 6.17
C VAL A 142 -6.32 -1.17 6.09
N LEU A 143 -6.16 -0.38 7.15
CA LEU A 143 -5.41 0.87 7.06
C LEU A 143 -3.90 0.67 6.93
N ILE A 144 -3.30 -0.25 7.69
CA ILE A 144 -1.84 -0.52 7.58
C ILE A 144 -1.44 -0.91 6.15
N PRO A 145 -2.02 -1.95 5.52
CA PRO A 145 -1.61 -2.32 4.16
C PRO A 145 -1.91 -1.21 3.14
N LEU A 146 -3.01 -0.47 3.30
CA LEU A 146 -3.33 0.66 2.45
C LEU A 146 -2.27 1.78 2.55
N ALA A 147 -1.87 2.14 3.78
CA ALA A 147 -0.85 3.13 4.04
C ALA A 147 0.50 2.70 3.46
N LEU A 148 0.93 1.46 3.72
CA LEU A 148 2.20 0.93 3.19
C LEU A 148 2.23 0.90 1.66
N GLN A 149 1.16 0.46 1.01
CA GLN A 149 1.05 0.47 -0.45
C GLN A 149 1.17 1.87 -1.02
N PHE A 150 0.48 2.83 -0.42
CA PHE A 150 0.56 4.21 -0.85
C PHE A 150 1.98 4.79 -0.67
N LEU A 151 2.58 4.62 0.51
CA LEU A 151 3.93 5.10 0.82
C LEU A 151 4.97 4.50 -0.13
N ILE A 152 4.83 3.24 -0.54
CA ILE A 152 5.79 2.64 -1.49
C ILE A 152 5.58 3.16 -2.91
N ARG A 153 4.33 3.32 -3.33
CA ARG A 153 4.04 3.73 -4.71
C ARG A 153 4.44 5.17 -5.00
N ILE A 154 4.42 6.04 -3.99
CA ILE A 154 4.82 7.45 -4.16
C ILE A 154 6.34 7.62 -4.35
N LEU A 155 7.16 6.67 -3.87
CA LEU A 155 8.62 6.71 -4.00
C LEU A 155 9.10 6.69 -5.46
N GLY A 156 8.28 6.20 -6.39
CA GLY A 156 8.63 6.10 -7.81
C GLY A 156 9.64 4.97 -8.11
N PRO A 157 9.94 4.72 -9.39
CA PRO A 157 10.88 3.66 -9.78
C PRO A 157 12.32 4.02 -9.35
N GLY A 158 13.04 3.04 -8.76
CA GLY A 158 14.46 3.16 -8.43
C GLY A 158 14.80 3.57 -6.98
N ILE A 159 13.79 3.79 -6.11
CA ILE A 159 14.02 4.10 -4.68
C ILE A 159 13.57 2.91 -3.81
N GLU A 160 14.51 2.31 -3.09
CA GLU A 160 14.21 1.26 -2.12
C GLU A 160 14.01 1.82 -0.71
N PRO A 161 12.83 1.65 -0.11
CA PRO A 161 12.60 2.09 1.25
C PRO A 161 13.32 1.16 2.25
N ILE A 162 14.22 1.73 3.06
CA ILE A 162 14.76 1.05 4.23
C ILE A 162 13.84 1.32 5.42
N ILE A 163 12.96 0.37 5.72
CA ILE A 163 12.03 0.49 6.85
C ILE A 163 12.65 -0.07 8.12
N THR A 164 12.73 0.78 9.16
CA THR A 164 13.23 0.35 10.46
C THR A 164 12.13 -0.28 11.32
N MET A 165 12.53 -1.20 12.20
CA MET A 165 11.60 -1.86 13.11
C MET A 165 10.87 -0.86 14.01
N SER A 166 11.56 0.13 14.58
CA SER A 166 10.95 1.10 15.50
C SER A 166 9.90 1.97 14.81
N GLN A 167 10.19 2.45 13.59
CA GLN A 167 9.27 3.26 12.81
C GLN A 167 8.02 2.46 12.43
N TYR A 168 8.22 1.24 11.93
CA TYR A 168 7.12 0.36 11.55
C TYR A 168 6.22 0.02 12.75
N VAL A 169 6.83 -0.38 13.87
CA VAL A 169 6.11 -0.70 15.10
C VAL A 169 5.31 0.52 15.58
N SER A 170 5.92 1.70 15.59
CA SER A 170 5.22 2.94 15.96
C SER A 170 4.04 3.25 15.05
N LEU A 171 4.18 3.03 13.74
CA LEU A 171 3.11 3.22 12.75
C LEU A 171 1.93 2.27 12.97
N VAL A 172 2.20 0.96 13.05
CA VAL A 172 1.19 -0.09 13.29
C VAL A 172 0.34 0.28 14.49
N PHE A 173 0.99 0.74 15.55
CA PHE A 173 0.32 1.06 16.79
C PHE A 173 -0.42 2.37 16.79
N LEU A 174 0.18 3.44 16.25
CA LEU A 174 -0.50 4.73 16.17
C LEU A 174 -1.81 4.58 15.40
N LEU A 175 -1.79 3.85 14.28
CA LEU A 175 -2.99 3.57 13.48
C LEU A 175 -4.00 2.69 14.21
N THR A 176 -3.57 1.54 14.76
CA THR A 176 -4.51 0.60 15.41
C THR A 176 -5.10 1.17 16.70
N LEU A 177 -4.29 1.81 17.53
CA LEU A 177 -4.72 2.38 18.80
C LEU A 177 -5.65 3.57 18.58
N ALA A 178 -5.24 4.52 17.74
CA ALA A 178 -6.04 5.72 17.50
C ALA A 178 -7.38 5.33 16.86
N LEU A 179 -7.40 4.37 15.94
CA LEU A 179 -8.63 3.91 15.32
C LEU A 179 -9.52 3.12 16.30
N GLY A 180 -8.93 2.29 17.16
CA GLY A 180 -9.67 1.65 18.26
C GLY A 180 -10.38 2.67 19.16
N LEU A 181 -9.71 3.79 19.48
CA LEU A 181 -10.29 4.89 20.25
C LEU A 181 -11.36 5.65 19.46
N VAL A 182 -11.14 5.92 18.18
CA VAL A 182 -12.11 6.56 17.27
C VAL A 182 -13.39 5.74 17.15
N PHE A 183 -13.30 4.41 17.18
CA PHE A 183 -14.48 3.54 17.19
C PHE A 183 -15.35 3.68 18.46
N GLN A 184 -14.89 4.38 19.49
CA GLN A 184 -15.73 4.76 20.63
C GLN A 184 -16.63 5.96 20.36
N LEU A 185 -16.35 6.77 19.33
CA LEU A 185 -17.11 7.98 19.02
C LEU A 185 -18.63 7.74 18.92
N PRO A 186 -19.14 6.72 18.20
CA PRO A 186 -20.59 6.50 18.08
C PRO A 186 -21.25 6.23 19.45
N LEU A 187 -20.56 5.48 20.31
CA LEU A 187 -21.05 5.12 21.64
C LEU A 187 -21.04 6.32 22.59
N VAL A 188 -20.00 7.13 22.52
CA VAL A 188 -19.91 8.38 23.29
C VAL A 188 -21.01 9.35 22.86
N MET A 189 -21.26 9.51 21.55
CA MET A 189 -22.34 10.35 21.03
C MET A 189 -23.71 9.87 21.52
N LEU A 190 -23.95 8.56 21.47
CA LEU A 190 -25.20 7.99 21.93
C LEU A 190 -25.40 8.16 23.45
N LEU A 191 -24.35 7.98 24.25
CA LEU A 191 -24.40 8.24 25.68
C LEU A 191 -24.74 9.72 25.97
N LEU A 192 -24.01 10.65 25.36
CA LEU A 192 -24.20 12.09 25.57
C LEU A 192 -25.62 12.54 25.18
N ASN A 193 -26.22 11.90 24.18
CA ASN A 193 -27.63 12.13 23.86
C ASN A 193 -28.57 11.56 24.92
N LYS A 194 -28.31 10.35 25.44
CA LYS A 194 -29.15 9.73 26.47
C LYS A 194 -29.11 10.47 27.82
N VAL A 195 -27.99 11.11 28.13
CA VAL A 195 -27.83 11.99 29.30
C VAL A 195 -28.42 13.40 29.06
N GLY A 196 -28.84 13.70 27.82
CA GLY A 196 -29.46 14.97 27.48
C GLY A 196 -28.50 16.14 27.26
N VAL A 197 -27.18 15.90 27.19
CA VAL A 197 -26.16 16.94 26.95
C VAL A 197 -26.22 17.46 25.52
N PHE A 198 -26.47 16.56 24.55
CA PHE A 198 -26.53 16.90 23.13
C PHE A 198 -27.75 16.28 22.44
N THR A 199 -28.45 17.06 21.61
CA THR A 199 -29.54 16.56 20.77
C THR A 199 -29.02 16.04 19.43
N ALA A 200 -29.85 15.29 18.70
CA ALA A 200 -29.51 14.81 17.35
C ALA A 200 -29.24 15.98 16.39
N GLU A 201 -30.01 17.07 16.57
CA GLU A 201 -29.93 18.30 15.79
C GLU A 201 -28.58 18.99 16.00
N ASN A 202 -28.05 18.98 17.23
CA ASN A 202 -26.72 19.54 17.53
C ASN A 202 -25.63 18.83 16.74
N TYR A 203 -25.64 17.48 16.72
CA TYR A 203 -24.67 16.71 15.93
C TYR A 203 -24.80 16.96 14.42
N ILE A 204 -26.02 17.15 13.92
CA ILE A 204 -26.24 17.46 12.51
C ILE A 204 -25.70 18.85 12.16
N GLN A 205 -25.92 19.85 13.01
CA GLN A 205 -25.41 21.21 12.80
C GLN A 205 -23.88 21.27 12.85
N TRP A 206 -23.26 20.41 13.68
CA TRP A 206 -21.81 20.40 13.90
C TRP A 206 -21.03 19.50 12.93
N ARG A 207 -21.70 18.91 11.93
CA ARG A 207 -21.08 18.06 10.89
C ARG A 207 -19.83 18.68 10.25
N LYS A 208 -19.88 19.96 9.89
CA LYS A 208 -18.74 20.66 9.27
C LYS A 208 -17.51 20.69 10.19
N PHE A 209 -17.72 20.80 11.50
CA PHE A 209 -16.64 20.76 12.49
C PHE A 209 -16.16 19.33 12.74
N ALA A 210 -17.05 18.33 12.67
CA ALA A 210 -16.66 16.93 12.76
C ALA A 210 -15.79 16.49 11.57
N VAL A 211 -16.10 16.95 10.35
CA VAL A 211 -15.25 16.72 9.17
C VAL A 211 -13.87 17.36 9.37
N LEU A 212 -13.82 18.64 9.79
CA LEU A 212 -12.55 19.30 10.08
C LEU A 212 -11.74 18.57 11.17
N GLY A 213 -12.40 18.18 12.25
CA GLY A 213 -11.80 17.40 13.34
C GLY A 213 -11.28 16.05 12.89
N ALA A 214 -11.98 15.35 11.98
CA ALA A 214 -11.53 14.09 11.40
C ALA A 214 -10.25 14.25 10.57
N PHE A 215 -10.13 15.33 9.78
CA PHE A 215 -8.91 15.60 9.01
C PHE A 215 -7.73 16.02 9.90
N ILE A 216 -7.98 16.79 10.97
CA ILE A 216 -6.94 17.15 11.96
C ILE A 216 -6.45 15.89 12.68
N LEU A 217 -7.38 15.06 13.14
CA LEU A 217 -7.08 13.81 13.83
C LEU A 217 -6.34 12.83 12.91
N ALA A 218 -6.75 12.73 11.64
CA ALA A 218 -6.02 11.94 10.65
C ALA A 218 -4.58 12.45 10.46
N ALA A 219 -4.38 13.77 10.32
CA ALA A 219 -3.05 14.35 10.16
C ALA A 219 -2.13 14.11 11.38
N MET A 220 -2.69 14.01 12.59
CA MET A 220 -1.92 13.65 13.79
C MET A 220 -1.53 12.17 13.85
N ILE A 221 -2.35 11.29 13.28
CA ILE A 221 -2.16 9.84 13.31
C ILE A 221 -1.25 9.38 12.16
N THR A 222 -1.37 9.98 10.98
CA THR A 222 -0.59 9.58 9.82
C THR A 222 0.82 10.17 9.88
N PRO A 223 1.89 9.36 9.74
CA PRO A 223 3.26 9.87 9.76
C PRO A 223 3.56 10.76 8.56
N THR A 224 2.85 10.54 7.44
CA THR A 224 2.88 11.39 6.25
C THR A 224 1.55 12.12 6.19
N ALA A 225 1.56 13.45 6.34
CA ALA A 225 0.36 14.27 6.18
C ALA A 225 0.06 14.51 4.68
N ASP A 226 0.05 13.44 3.89
CA ASP A 226 -0.28 13.50 2.47
C ASP A 226 -1.80 13.36 2.29
N PRO A 227 -2.39 13.99 1.25
CA PRO A 227 -3.85 14.01 1.07
C PRO A 227 -4.49 12.62 0.99
N PHE A 228 -3.76 11.59 0.55
CA PHE A 228 -4.31 10.26 0.32
C PHE A 228 -4.38 9.44 1.62
N THR A 229 -3.29 9.32 2.36
CA THR A 229 -3.28 8.60 3.65
C THR A 229 -4.10 9.33 4.70
N GLN A 230 -4.08 10.67 4.68
CA GLN A 230 -4.90 11.51 5.54
C GLN A 230 -6.40 11.30 5.24
N SER A 231 -6.81 11.32 3.97
CA SER A 231 -8.20 11.05 3.59
C SER A 231 -8.62 9.61 3.90
N GLY A 232 -7.72 8.64 3.70
CA GLY A 232 -7.95 7.23 4.03
C GLY A 232 -8.20 6.98 5.53
N THR A 233 -7.56 7.78 6.39
CA THR A 233 -7.74 7.71 7.86
C THR A 233 -8.92 8.55 8.34
N ALA A 234 -9.16 9.71 7.74
CA ALA A 234 -10.29 10.60 8.08
C ALA A 234 -11.64 9.97 7.70
N LEU A 235 -11.69 9.21 6.61
CA LEU A 235 -12.91 8.58 6.11
C LEU A 235 -13.59 7.68 7.16
N PRO A 236 -12.92 6.67 7.75
CA PRO A 236 -13.50 5.87 8.83
C PRO A 236 -14.05 6.71 9.98
N VAL A 237 -13.35 7.77 10.38
CA VAL A 237 -13.78 8.68 11.46
C VAL A 237 -15.11 9.35 11.08
N MET A 238 -15.23 9.86 9.86
CA MET A 238 -16.46 10.49 9.36
C MET A 238 -17.61 9.49 9.27
N VAL A 239 -17.35 8.27 8.78
CA VAL A 239 -18.37 7.20 8.73
C VAL A 239 -18.88 6.88 10.12
N LEU A 240 -17.99 6.77 11.10
CA LEU A 240 -18.37 6.51 12.50
C LEU A 240 -19.16 7.66 13.10
N TYR A 241 -18.84 8.91 12.76
CA TYR A 241 -19.64 10.06 13.18
C TYR A 241 -21.08 9.98 12.65
N GLU A 242 -21.26 9.61 11.38
CA GLU A 242 -22.59 9.40 10.79
C GLU A 242 -23.34 8.23 11.42
N VAL A 243 -22.64 7.11 11.70
CA VAL A 243 -23.20 5.98 12.44
C VAL A 243 -23.65 6.43 13.84
N GLY A 244 -22.89 7.30 14.50
CA GLY A 244 -23.26 7.91 15.78
C GLY A 244 -24.57 8.71 15.69
N ILE A 245 -24.73 9.55 14.66
CA ILE A 245 -25.97 10.30 14.43
C ILE A 245 -27.15 9.34 14.18
N LEU A 246 -26.94 8.29 13.38
CA LEU A 246 -27.97 7.30 13.08
C LEU A 246 -28.43 6.54 14.32
N LEU A 247 -27.49 6.18 15.20
CA LEU A 247 -27.76 5.51 16.48
C LEU A 247 -28.56 6.41 17.43
N VAL A 248 -28.29 7.71 17.43
CA VAL A 248 -29.02 8.70 18.24
C VAL A 248 -30.45 8.91 17.74
N ARG A 249 -30.65 9.04 16.42
CA ARG A 249 -31.97 9.25 15.82
C ARG A 249 -32.13 8.42 14.54
N PRO A 250 -32.73 7.22 14.61
CA PRO A 250 -32.98 6.39 13.43
C PRO A 250 -34.12 6.98 12.58
N THR A 251 -33.83 8.03 11.80
CA THR A 251 -34.78 8.68 10.89
C THR A 251 -34.47 8.30 9.44
N ARG A 252 -35.48 7.99 8.62
CA ARG A 252 -35.33 7.64 7.19
C ARG A 252 -34.49 8.66 6.39
N ARG A 253 -34.56 9.95 6.73
CA ARG A 253 -33.73 11.01 6.10
C ARG A 253 -32.25 10.90 6.47
N ALA A 254 -31.92 10.60 7.73
CA ALA A 254 -30.54 10.39 8.17
C ALA A 254 -29.91 9.18 7.45
N PHE A 255 -30.69 8.13 7.17
CA PHE A 255 -30.24 6.95 6.42
C PHE A 255 -29.92 7.28 4.94
N LEU A 256 -30.72 8.11 4.27
CA LEU A 256 -30.48 8.53 2.88
C LEU A 256 -29.23 9.42 2.74
N TYR A 257 -28.99 10.34 3.69
CA TYR A 257 -27.80 11.19 3.67
C TYR A 257 -26.52 10.46 4.11
N ALA A 258 -26.61 9.56 5.10
CA ALA A 258 -25.53 8.66 5.46
C ALA A 258 -25.17 7.74 4.29
N GLY A 259 -26.17 7.16 3.60
CA GLY A 259 -25.97 6.36 2.40
C GLY A 259 -25.35 7.15 1.24
N GLY A 260 -25.71 8.42 1.06
CA GLY A 260 -25.14 9.28 0.02
C GLY A 260 -23.67 9.61 0.24
N LEU A 261 -23.30 10.02 1.47
CA LEU A 261 -21.92 10.42 1.78
C LEU A 261 -20.99 9.21 1.91
N VAL A 262 -21.46 8.13 2.56
CA VAL A 262 -20.76 6.83 2.58
C VAL A 262 -20.66 6.25 1.18
N GLY A 263 -21.70 6.40 0.35
CA GLY A 263 -21.72 5.95 -1.05
C GLY A 263 -20.70 6.66 -1.91
N VAL A 264 -20.67 8.01 -1.88
CA VAL A 264 -19.68 8.82 -2.64
C VAL A 264 -18.26 8.52 -2.20
N ILE A 265 -18.02 8.39 -0.90
CA ILE A 265 -16.66 8.15 -0.42
C ILE A 265 -16.25 6.68 -0.56
N SER A 266 -17.18 5.73 -0.48
CA SER A 266 -16.90 4.33 -0.88
C SER A 266 -16.61 4.23 -2.38
N LEU A 267 -17.25 5.05 -3.22
CA LEU A 267 -16.93 5.18 -4.65
C LEU A 267 -15.55 5.80 -4.88
N LEU A 268 -15.17 6.80 -4.10
CA LEU A 268 -13.80 7.34 -4.10
C LEU A 268 -12.78 6.30 -3.63
N THR A 269 -13.09 5.52 -2.59
CA THR A 269 -12.20 4.48 -2.06
C THR A 269 -12.10 3.29 -2.99
N LEU A 270 -13.21 2.90 -3.65
CA LEU A 270 -13.25 1.90 -4.71
C LEU A 270 -12.53 2.40 -5.96
N GLY A 271 -12.65 3.68 -6.29
CA GLY A 271 -11.91 4.34 -7.37
C GLY A 271 -10.42 4.41 -7.10
N VAL A 272 -10.01 4.66 -5.85
CA VAL A 272 -8.61 4.64 -5.41
C VAL A 272 -8.08 3.21 -5.32
N TYR A 273 -8.86 2.25 -4.82
CA TYR A 273 -8.51 0.82 -4.86
C TYR A 273 -8.34 0.37 -6.30
N ALA A 274 -9.25 0.73 -7.20
CA ALA A 274 -9.18 0.44 -8.64
C ALA A 274 -7.97 1.13 -9.29
N TYR A 275 -7.67 2.38 -8.95
CA TYR A 275 -6.48 3.11 -9.39
C TYR A 275 -5.19 2.43 -8.90
N LEU A 276 -5.17 1.96 -7.65
CA LEU A 276 -4.07 1.21 -7.09
C LEU A 276 -4.01 -0.24 -7.64
N THR A 277 -5.09 -0.81 -8.14
CA THR A 277 -5.10 -2.15 -8.78
C THR A 277 -5.06 -2.10 -10.30
N LEU A 278 -4.71 -0.96 -10.91
CA LEU A 278 -4.53 -0.85 -12.35
C LEU A 278 -3.49 -1.87 -12.88
N PRO A 279 -3.75 -2.43 -14.08
CA PRO A 279 -3.28 -3.76 -14.46
C PRO A 279 -1.77 -3.85 -14.73
N THR A 280 -1.27 -5.03 -14.39
CA THR A 280 0.06 -5.59 -14.67
C THR A 280 0.50 -5.42 -16.14
N VAL A 281 1.80 -5.25 -16.36
CA VAL A 281 2.37 -4.87 -17.67
C VAL A 281 2.46 -6.05 -18.65
N GLY A 282 2.47 -7.28 -18.15
CA GLY A 282 2.50 -8.49 -18.98
C GLY A 282 2.74 -9.77 -18.17
N GLU A 283 2.75 -10.91 -18.85
CA GLU A 283 2.85 -12.24 -18.27
C GLU A 283 3.92 -13.07 -19.00
N VAL A 284 4.82 -13.74 -18.25
CA VAL A 284 5.71 -14.76 -18.82
C VAL A 284 4.89 -15.98 -19.20
N GLN A 285 4.89 -16.36 -20.47
CA GLN A 285 4.18 -17.58 -20.90
C GLN A 285 5.09 -18.81 -20.93
N ARG A 286 6.37 -18.64 -21.27
CA ARG A 286 7.31 -19.77 -21.37
C ARG A 286 8.76 -19.32 -21.22
N VAL A 287 9.54 -20.08 -20.45
CA VAL A 287 10.99 -19.89 -20.28
C VAL A 287 11.68 -21.23 -20.54
N VAL A 288 12.77 -21.20 -21.32
CA VAL A 288 13.65 -22.35 -21.55
C VAL A 288 15.07 -21.90 -21.15
N GLY A 289 15.70 -22.59 -20.20
CA GLY A 289 17.01 -22.19 -19.65
C GLY A 289 16.93 -21.19 -18.48
N THR A 290 18.07 -20.63 -18.06
CA THR A 290 18.15 -19.68 -16.94
C THR A 290 17.79 -18.26 -17.39
N VAL A 291 16.64 -17.77 -16.92
CA VAL A 291 16.22 -16.38 -17.12
C VAL A 291 16.17 -15.71 -15.78
N GLU A 292 17.03 -14.70 -15.63
CA GLU A 292 17.15 -13.89 -14.44
C GLU A 292 16.25 -12.66 -14.60
N ILE A 293 15.16 -12.64 -13.84
CA ILE A 293 14.24 -11.51 -13.79
C ILE A 293 14.71 -10.61 -12.64
N PHE A 294 15.28 -9.46 -13.00
CA PHE A 294 15.59 -8.42 -12.03
C PHE A 294 14.37 -7.50 -11.93
N PRO A 295 13.63 -7.48 -10.81
CA PRO A 295 12.75 -6.35 -10.54
C PRO A 295 13.57 -5.06 -10.58
N VAL A 296 12.92 -3.92 -10.77
CA VAL A 296 13.51 -2.55 -10.86
C VAL A 296 14.61 -2.28 -9.82
N VAL A 297 14.56 -3.01 -8.71
CA VAL A 297 15.50 -3.08 -7.60
C VAL A 297 16.66 -4.03 -7.94
N ALA A 298 17.70 -3.51 -8.59
CA ALA A 298 18.99 -4.20 -8.70
C ALA A 298 19.72 -4.17 -7.34
N THR A 299 19.35 -5.09 -6.44
CA THR A 299 20.19 -5.41 -5.27
C THR A 299 21.07 -6.60 -5.60
N GLY A 300 22.33 -6.58 -5.15
CA GLY A 300 23.30 -7.68 -5.28
C GLY A 300 22.93 -8.95 -4.49
N ARG A 301 21.72 -9.46 -4.68
CA ARG A 301 21.27 -10.79 -4.25
C ARG A 301 20.82 -11.58 -5.46
N SER A 302 21.01 -12.89 -5.35
CA SER A 302 20.78 -13.86 -6.42
C SER A 302 19.41 -13.66 -7.07
N PRO A 303 19.34 -13.62 -8.41
CA PRO A 303 18.09 -13.52 -9.14
C PRO A 303 17.18 -14.67 -8.75
N LEU A 304 15.85 -14.49 -8.84
CA LEU A 304 14.92 -15.63 -8.77
C LEU A 304 15.33 -16.61 -9.87
N PRO A 305 15.93 -17.78 -9.56
CA PRO A 305 16.36 -18.67 -10.60
C PRO A 305 15.11 -19.35 -11.13
N GLN A 306 14.63 -18.94 -12.31
CA GLN A 306 13.74 -19.79 -13.09
C GLN A 306 14.61 -20.83 -13.80
N THR A 307 15.12 -21.79 -13.03
CA THR A 307 15.75 -22.98 -13.61
C THR A 307 14.63 -23.86 -14.14
N ALA A 308 14.38 -23.83 -15.45
CA ALA A 308 13.72 -24.96 -16.10
C ALA A 308 14.72 -26.11 -16.11
N THR A 309 14.78 -26.88 -15.02
CA THR A 309 15.50 -28.16 -15.00
C THR A 309 14.96 -29.04 -16.13
N LYS A 310 15.89 -29.58 -16.91
CA LYS A 310 15.67 -30.41 -18.11
C LYS A 310 14.58 -31.46 -17.93
N ASP A 311 13.84 -31.67 -19.01
CA ASP A 311 13.09 -32.88 -19.36
C ASP A 311 12.16 -33.46 -18.27
N VAL A 312 10.95 -32.91 -18.16
CA VAL A 312 9.79 -33.68 -17.68
C VAL A 312 8.60 -33.37 -18.57
N GLY A 313 7.94 -34.44 -19.03
CA GLY A 313 6.93 -34.46 -20.07
C GLY A 313 5.75 -33.50 -19.90
N ALA A 314 5.01 -33.37 -21.01
CA ALA A 314 3.78 -32.62 -21.19
C ALA A 314 2.95 -32.47 -19.90
N GLY A 315 2.95 -31.27 -19.30
CA GLY A 315 2.06 -30.97 -18.17
C GLY A 315 2.39 -29.75 -17.32
N PHE A 316 3.65 -29.31 -17.26
CA PHE A 316 4.01 -28.18 -16.38
C PHE A 316 3.85 -26.83 -17.08
N LYS A 317 2.77 -26.10 -16.77
CA LYS A 317 2.66 -24.66 -17.08
C LYS A 317 3.40 -23.88 -15.98
N PRO A 318 4.49 -23.15 -16.27
CA PRO A 318 5.11 -22.29 -15.27
C PRO A 318 4.08 -21.28 -14.77
N ALA A 319 4.08 -21.01 -13.45
CA ALA A 319 3.17 -20.05 -12.86
C ALA A 319 3.38 -18.67 -13.51
N PRO A 320 2.30 -17.99 -13.95
CA PRO A 320 2.34 -16.63 -14.49
C PRO A 320 3.15 -15.67 -13.62
N THR A 321 4.39 -15.37 -13.99
CA THR A 321 5.13 -14.29 -13.31
C THR A 321 4.72 -12.98 -13.95
N LYS A 322 3.92 -12.19 -13.21
CA LYS A 322 3.44 -10.89 -13.65
C LYS A 322 4.58 -9.87 -13.60
N PHE A 323 4.75 -9.08 -14.65
CA PHE A 323 5.77 -8.02 -14.70
C PHE A 323 5.21 -6.63 -14.42
N TYR A 324 6.07 -5.79 -13.86
CA TYR A 324 5.81 -4.38 -13.55
C TYR A 324 6.66 -3.46 -14.45
N ARG A 325 6.28 -2.18 -14.53
CA ARG A 325 7.05 -1.18 -15.29
C ARG A 325 8.47 -1.08 -14.73
N GLY A 326 9.46 -1.07 -15.61
CA GLY A 326 10.89 -0.98 -15.32
C GLY A 326 11.58 -2.33 -15.01
N THR A 327 10.90 -3.46 -15.16
CA THR A 327 11.54 -4.79 -14.96
C THR A 327 12.70 -4.99 -15.94
N THR A 328 13.85 -5.44 -15.45
CA THR A 328 15.00 -5.82 -16.30
C THR A 328 15.06 -7.34 -16.42
N LEU A 329 15.14 -7.84 -17.65
CA LEU A 329 15.28 -9.26 -17.96
C LEU A 329 16.68 -9.53 -18.48
N ARG A 330 17.35 -10.55 -17.92
CA ARG A 330 18.64 -11.06 -18.42
C ARG A 330 18.51 -12.54 -18.72
N THR A 331 18.89 -12.94 -19.92
CA THR A 331 18.94 -14.37 -20.32
C THR A 331 20.39 -14.87 -20.23
N GLY A 332 20.58 -16.05 -19.62
CA GLY A 332 21.87 -16.72 -19.60
C GLY A 332 22.26 -17.35 -20.95
N ARG A 333 23.44 -17.97 -21.01
CA ARG A 333 23.92 -18.70 -22.19
C ARG A 333 23.01 -19.90 -22.48
N GLY A 334 22.50 -20.04 -23.71
CA GLY A 334 21.54 -21.07 -24.10
C GLY A 334 20.09 -20.86 -23.62
N ALA A 335 19.77 -19.73 -22.97
CA ALA A 335 18.42 -19.45 -22.48
C ALA A 335 17.56 -18.71 -23.52
N LYS A 336 16.28 -19.08 -23.62
CA LYS A 336 15.27 -18.44 -24.48
C LYS A 336 14.03 -18.11 -23.64
N ALA A 337 13.50 -16.90 -23.79
CA ALA A 337 12.30 -16.48 -23.06
C ALA A 337 11.20 -16.03 -24.03
N GLN A 338 9.95 -16.39 -23.73
CA GLN A 338 8.76 -15.93 -24.42
C GLN A 338 7.91 -15.08 -23.47
N LEU A 339 7.77 -13.80 -23.80
CA LEU A 339 7.00 -12.83 -23.04
C LEU A 339 5.73 -12.45 -23.82
N PHE A 340 4.62 -12.30 -23.11
CA PHE A 340 3.38 -11.81 -23.69
C PHE A 340 2.99 -10.48 -23.03
N LEU A 341 2.95 -9.42 -23.83
CA LEU A 341 2.48 -8.11 -23.40
C LEU A 341 1.01 -7.98 -23.81
N ALA A 342 0.12 -7.96 -22.81
CA ALA A 342 -1.29 -7.70 -23.03
C ALA A 342 -1.50 -6.18 -23.19
N GLY A 343 -2.02 -5.76 -24.34
CA GLY A 343 -2.53 -4.40 -24.50
C GLY A 343 -3.61 -4.15 -23.44
N GLY A 344 -3.55 -2.98 -22.79
CA GLY A 344 -4.51 -2.60 -21.76
C GLY A 344 -5.97 -2.79 -22.22
N GLY A 345 -6.73 -3.55 -21.43
CA GLY A 345 -8.16 -3.79 -21.65
C GLY A 345 -8.46 -5.12 -22.36
N TYR A 346 -8.96 -6.09 -21.58
CA TYR A 346 -9.52 -7.37 -22.00
C TYR A 346 -8.61 -8.28 -22.85
N ILE A 347 -8.16 -9.37 -22.21
CA ILE A 347 -7.53 -10.51 -22.86
C ILE A 347 -8.54 -11.15 -23.83
N ARG A 348 -8.60 -10.68 -25.07
CA ARG A 348 -9.19 -11.43 -26.18
C ARG A 348 -8.12 -12.42 -26.64
N LYS A 349 -8.33 -13.71 -26.35
CA LYS A 349 -7.44 -14.81 -26.75
C LYS A 349 -6.95 -14.60 -28.19
N GLY A 350 -5.65 -14.41 -28.38
CA GLY A 350 -5.01 -14.25 -29.67
C GLY A 350 -4.31 -12.91 -29.87
N ARG A 351 -4.93 -11.78 -29.50
CA ARG A 351 -4.40 -10.44 -29.81
C ARG A 351 -3.44 -9.95 -28.74
N GLY A 352 -2.16 -9.83 -29.07
CA GLY A 352 -1.15 -9.26 -28.17
C GLY A 352 0.25 -9.29 -28.78
N ILE A 353 1.19 -8.64 -28.08
CA ILE A 353 2.57 -8.51 -28.54
C ILE A 353 3.39 -9.64 -27.94
N ARG A 354 3.97 -10.48 -28.80
CA ARG A 354 4.85 -11.58 -28.40
C ARG A 354 6.29 -11.14 -28.57
N LEU A 355 7.07 -11.29 -27.50
CA LEU A 355 8.50 -11.05 -27.51
C LEU A 355 9.22 -12.38 -27.31
N TYR A 356 10.17 -12.67 -28.19
CA TYR A 356 11.08 -13.80 -28.06
C TYR A 356 12.47 -13.27 -27.82
N VAL A 357 13.03 -13.62 -26.67
CA VAL A 357 14.34 -13.14 -26.20
C VAL A 357 15.32 -14.29 -26.35
N ASN A 358 16.42 -14.06 -27.08
CA ASN A 358 17.46 -15.06 -27.28
C ASN A 358 18.47 -15.06 -26.12
N GLU A 359 19.51 -15.89 -26.21
CA GLU A 359 20.56 -16.00 -25.19
C GLU A 359 21.33 -14.69 -24.98
N SER A 360 21.94 -14.54 -23.80
CA SER A 360 22.82 -13.41 -23.45
C SER A 360 22.21 -12.02 -23.69
N SER A 361 20.88 -11.90 -23.59
CA SER A 361 20.14 -10.69 -23.91
C SER A 361 19.76 -9.93 -22.64
N ARG A 362 19.87 -8.61 -22.69
CA ARG A 362 19.52 -7.69 -21.60
C ARG A 362 18.51 -6.68 -22.09
N LEU A 363 17.31 -6.71 -21.51
CA LEU A 363 16.22 -5.81 -21.87
C LEU A 363 15.48 -5.25 -20.67
N VAL A 364 14.94 -4.05 -20.82
CA VAL A 364 14.17 -3.33 -19.81
C VAL A 364 12.77 -3.08 -20.35
N LEU A 365 11.75 -3.26 -19.52
CA LEU A 365 10.34 -3.09 -19.86
C LEU A 365 9.77 -1.81 -19.23
N PRO A 366 10.01 -0.61 -19.79
CA PRO A 366 9.52 0.64 -19.21
C PRO A 366 7.98 0.77 -19.26
N GLY A 367 7.30 0.09 -20.17
CA GLY A 367 5.84 0.16 -20.31
C GLY A 367 5.24 -0.98 -21.14
N GLN A 368 3.91 -0.93 -21.36
CA GLN A 368 3.17 -1.98 -22.10
C GLN A 368 3.41 -1.96 -23.62
N ARG A 369 3.93 -0.85 -24.17
CA ARG A 369 4.16 -0.66 -25.61
C ARG A 369 5.59 -0.25 -25.97
N ARG A 370 6.51 -0.37 -25.02
CA ARG A 370 7.91 0.00 -25.23
C ARG A 370 8.83 -0.96 -24.50
N VAL A 371 9.88 -1.38 -25.19
CA VAL A 371 10.99 -2.17 -24.65
C VAL A 371 12.30 -1.44 -24.94
N GLU A 372 13.23 -1.51 -24.01
CA GLU A 372 14.61 -1.09 -24.20
C GLU A 372 15.49 -2.33 -24.29
N LEU A 373 16.09 -2.57 -25.46
CA LEU A 373 17.06 -3.65 -25.67
C LEU A 373 18.45 -3.07 -25.55
N LEU A 374 19.19 -3.47 -24.52
CA LEU A 374 20.54 -2.97 -24.26
C LEU A 374 21.59 -3.81 -25.01
N GLU A 375 21.46 -5.13 -24.95
CA GLU A 375 22.37 -6.10 -25.57
C GLU A 375 21.61 -7.39 -25.93
N GLY A 376 22.03 -8.11 -26.97
CA GLY A 376 21.48 -9.41 -27.37
C GLY A 376 20.50 -9.34 -28.54
N GLU A 377 19.57 -10.29 -28.62
CA GLU A 377 18.67 -10.46 -29.76
C GLU A 377 17.21 -10.61 -29.29
N LEU A 378 16.33 -9.84 -29.94
CA LEU A 378 14.92 -9.74 -29.62
C LEU A 378 14.10 -9.84 -30.91
N LEU A 379 13.30 -10.89 -31.01
CA LEU A 379 12.30 -11.02 -32.05
C LEU A 379 10.94 -10.54 -31.52
N VAL A 380 10.39 -9.53 -32.17
CA VAL A 380 9.08 -8.96 -31.85
C VAL A 380 8.07 -9.39 -32.89
N ALA A 381 6.96 -9.99 -32.45
CA ALA A 381 5.85 -10.39 -33.29
C ALA A 381 4.57 -9.65 -32.87
N ILE A 382 4.04 -8.82 -33.77
CA ILE A 382 2.86 -7.98 -33.58
C ILE A 382 1.77 -8.42 -34.55
N GLU A 383 0.62 -8.82 -34.01
CA GLU A 383 -0.54 -9.12 -34.82
C GLU A 383 -1.21 -7.83 -35.31
N LYS A 384 -1.80 -7.88 -36.51
CA LYS A 384 -2.52 -6.76 -37.14
C LYS A 384 -3.58 -6.19 -36.19
N ASP A 385 -3.67 -4.87 -36.09
CA ASP A 385 -4.54 -4.10 -35.16
C ASP A 385 -4.13 -4.08 -33.66
N SER A 386 -2.90 -4.47 -33.32
CA SER A 386 -2.39 -4.42 -31.94
C SER A 386 -1.81 -3.06 -31.51
N GLY A 387 -1.75 -2.08 -32.44
CA GLY A 387 -1.18 -0.75 -32.22
C GLY A 387 0.35 -0.71 -32.31
N SER A 388 0.93 0.50 -32.32
CA SER A 388 2.37 0.68 -32.44
C SER A 388 3.14 0.24 -31.18
N PHE A 389 4.31 -0.33 -31.40
CA PHE A 389 5.24 -0.80 -30.38
C PHE A 389 6.64 -0.26 -30.68
N ASN A 390 7.30 0.25 -29.64
CA ASN A 390 8.60 0.89 -29.80
C ASN A 390 9.68 0.05 -29.13
N VAL A 391 10.72 -0.29 -29.87
CA VAL A 391 11.94 -0.90 -29.33
C VAL A 391 13.06 0.12 -29.39
N ASN A 392 13.49 0.53 -28.21
CA ASN A 392 14.59 1.46 -28.05
C ASN A 392 15.88 0.65 -27.93
N THR A 393 16.87 1.00 -28.73
CA THR A 393 18.24 0.47 -28.67
C THR A 393 19.21 1.62 -28.39
N PRO A 394 20.49 1.35 -28.03
CA PRO A 394 21.45 2.41 -27.75
C PRO A 394 21.65 3.41 -28.89
N SER A 395 21.47 2.97 -30.14
CA SER A 395 21.76 3.78 -31.33
C SER A 395 20.53 4.19 -32.14
N CYS A 396 19.38 3.54 -31.94
CA CYS A 396 18.17 3.83 -32.72
C CYS A 396 16.87 3.44 -32.01
N VAL A 397 15.75 3.98 -32.50
CA VAL A 397 14.40 3.62 -32.06
C VAL A 397 13.68 2.91 -33.21
N VAL A 398 13.29 1.66 -33.01
CA VAL A 398 12.54 0.87 -33.97
C VAL A 398 11.06 0.94 -33.63
N ASN A 399 10.24 1.48 -34.53
CA ASN A 399 8.79 1.56 -34.38
C ASN A 399 8.14 0.49 -35.25
N LEU A 400 7.37 -0.40 -34.62
CA LEU A 400 6.69 -1.52 -35.27
C LEU A 400 5.18 -1.32 -35.16
N GLU A 401 4.45 -1.47 -36.26
CA GLU A 401 2.97 -1.38 -36.25
C GLU A 401 2.30 -2.74 -36.48
N ASN A 402 2.92 -3.61 -37.25
CA ASN A 402 2.48 -4.98 -37.51
C ASN A 402 3.65 -5.85 -37.98
N GLY A 403 3.50 -7.17 -37.91
CA GLY A 403 4.44 -8.12 -38.49
C GLY A 403 5.49 -8.64 -37.51
N GLU A 404 6.57 -9.19 -38.06
CA GLU A 404 7.66 -9.87 -37.33
C GLU A 404 8.97 -9.18 -37.67
N THR A 405 9.68 -8.70 -36.65
CA THR A 405 10.98 -8.02 -36.82
C THR A 405 11.97 -8.55 -35.81
N ASP A 406 13.14 -8.93 -36.31
CA ASP A 406 14.28 -9.32 -35.50
C ASP A 406 15.21 -8.13 -35.26
N ILE A 407 15.60 -7.92 -34.01
CA ILE A 407 16.45 -6.80 -33.59
C ILE A 407 17.61 -7.37 -32.79
N LYS A 408 18.83 -7.16 -33.29
CA LYS A 408 20.07 -7.62 -32.68
C LYS A 408 20.98 -6.45 -32.33
N VAL A 409 21.44 -6.41 -31.08
CA VAL A 409 22.40 -5.44 -30.55
C VAL A 409 23.63 -6.19 -30.07
N PHE A 410 24.75 -6.00 -30.76
CA PHE A 410 26.01 -6.64 -30.43
C PHE A 410 27.17 -5.68 -30.65
N GLU A 411 28.03 -5.50 -29.63
CA GLU A 411 29.20 -4.61 -29.68
C GLU A 411 28.87 -3.21 -30.23
N GLY A 412 27.76 -2.63 -29.76
CA GLY A 412 27.27 -1.32 -30.18
C GLY A 412 26.61 -1.27 -31.57
N THR A 413 26.77 -2.31 -32.40
CA THR A 413 26.09 -2.40 -33.70
C THR A 413 24.65 -2.85 -33.50
N VAL A 414 23.70 -2.11 -34.07
CA VAL A 414 22.28 -2.46 -34.11
C VAL A 414 21.91 -2.96 -35.49
N THR A 415 21.33 -4.16 -35.56
CA THR A 415 20.87 -4.79 -36.78
C THR A 415 19.38 -5.03 -36.67
N VAL A 416 18.60 -4.49 -37.62
CA VAL A 416 17.15 -4.60 -37.66
C VAL A 416 16.75 -5.32 -38.94
N THR A 417 16.08 -6.46 -38.81
CA THR A 417 15.66 -7.29 -39.94
C THR A 417 14.13 -7.41 -39.95
N SER A 418 13.47 -6.92 -41.00
CA SER A 418 12.03 -7.09 -41.15
C SER A 418 11.73 -8.43 -41.81
N ILE A 419 11.14 -9.38 -41.07
CA ILE A 419 10.78 -10.72 -41.57
C ILE A 419 9.41 -10.70 -42.24
N LYS A 420 8.46 -9.98 -41.64
CA LYS A 420 7.11 -9.73 -42.18
C LYS A 420 6.69 -8.31 -41.81
N GLY A 421 6.07 -7.60 -42.75
CA GLY A 421 5.64 -6.21 -42.56
C GLY A 421 6.72 -5.18 -42.93
N SER A 422 6.46 -3.91 -42.58
CA SER A 422 7.47 -2.86 -42.65
C SER A 422 7.71 -2.24 -41.28
N VAL A 423 8.94 -1.81 -41.06
CA VAL A 423 9.39 -1.25 -39.79
C VAL A 423 10.02 0.11 -40.04
N VAL A 424 9.77 1.07 -39.15
CA VAL A 424 10.38 2.40 -39.23
C VAL A 424 11.46 2.51 -38.17
N VAL A 425 12.71 2.63 -38.61
CA VAL A 425 13.88 2.81 -37.74
C VAL A 425 14.26 4.29 -37.73
N ALA A 426 14.19 4.93 -36.57
CA ALA A 426 14.62 6.30 -36.35
C ALA A 426 16.03 6.33 -35.76
N VAL A 427 16.96 7.00 -36.44
CA VAL A 427 18.36 7.19 -36.03
C VAL A 427 18.60 8.70 -35.94
N GLY A 428 18.55 9.26 -34.72
CA GLY A 428 18.54 10.71 -34.54
C GLY A 428 17.31 11.35 -35.20
N GLU A 429 17.52 12.26 -36.14
CA GLU A 429 16.45 12.92 -36.92
C GLU A 429 16.05 12.15 -38.19
N GLU A 430 16.87 11.20 -38.65
CA GLU A 430 16.60 10.41 -39.85
C GLU A 430 15.65 9.24 -39.55
N LYS A 431 14.65 9.05 -40.41
CA LYS A 431 13.76 7.88 -40.39
C LYS A 431 14.00 7.04 -41.63
N LYS A 432 14.30 5.75 -41.44
CA LYS A 432 14.49 4.78 -42.52
C LYS A 432 13.44 3.68 -42.39
N GLU A 433 12.75 3.42 -43.50
CA GLU A 433 11.80 2.32 -43.57
C GLU A 433 12.51 1.05 -44.04
N VAL A 434 12.39 -0.03 -43.27
CA VAL A 434 12.89 -1.35 -43.62
C VAL A 434 11.71 -2.21 -44.05
N ARG A 435 11.67 -2.54 -45.35
CA ARG A 435 10.62 -3.37 -45.94
C ARG A 435 10.88 -4.85 -45.65
N GLN A 436 9.84 -5.67 -45.82
CA GLN A 436 9.93 -7.11 -45.65
C GLN A 436 11.12 -7.70 -46.43
N GLY A 437 11.85 -8.62 -45.78
CA GLY A 437 13.03 -9.28 -46.34
C GLY A 437 14.30 -8.41 -46.37
N HIS A 438 14.24 -7.17 -45.90
CA HIS A 438 15.39 -6.27 -45.85
C HIS A 438 15.93 -6.15 -44.42
N GLN A 439 17.22 -5.80 -44.35
CA GLN A 439 17.98 -5.64 -43.11
C GLN A 439 18.66 -4.27 -43.12
N LEU A 440 18.61 -3.58 -41.99
CA LEU A 440 19.32 -2.33 -41.76
C LEU A 440 20.34 -2.54 -40.65
N ARG A 441 21.61 -2.25 -40.93
CA ARG A 441 22.71 -2.32 -39.96
C ARG A 441 23.21 -0.92 -39.65
N ILE A 442 23.32 -0.61 -38.37
CA ILE A 442 23.75 0.67 -37.82
C ILE A 442 24.94 0.40 -36.90
N SER A 443 26.12 0.86 -37.27
CA SER A 443 27.35 0.71 -36.47
C SER A 443 27.75 2.06 -35.87
N PRO A 444 28.17 2.13 -34.60
CA PRO A 444 28.71 3.34 -34.00
C PRO A 444 30.17 3.51 -34.43
N GLY A 445 30.44 4.56 -35.19
CA GLY A 445 31.77 4.86 -35.74
C GLY A 445 31.88 4.48 -37.21
N GLY A 446 32.23 5.47 -38.03
CA GLY A 446 32.73 5.23 -39.39
C GLY A 446 34.14 4.68 -39.33
N GLU A 447 34.54 3.88 -40.32
CA GLU A 447 35.94 3.52 -40.49
C GLU A 447 36.75 4.82 -40.64
N PRO A 448 37.92 4.96 -39.99
CA PRO A 448 38.82 6.07 -40.26
C PRO A 448 39.21 6.00 -41.73
N VAL A 449 38.65 6.90 -42.53
CA VAL A 449 38.97 6.97 -43.96
C VAL A 449 40.25 7.76 -44.09
N ASP A 450 41.23 7.16 -44.78
CA ASP A 450 42.47 7.83 -45.12
C ASP A 450 42.17 9.07 -45.98
N ALA A 451 42.41 10.26 -45.40
CA ALA A 451 42.07 11.54 -46.01
C ALA A 451 42.76 11.73 -47.37
N GLU A 452 43.94 11.15 -47.59
CA GLU A 452 44.62 11.18 -48.88
C GLU A 452 43.88 10.37 -49.95
N LYS A 453 43.20 9.28 -49.56
CA LYS A 453 42.41 8.44 -50.48
C LYS A 453 41.13 9.15 -50.93
N VAL A 454 40.52 9.95 -50.05
CA VAL A 454 39.31 10.75 -50.34
C VAL A 454 39.64 12.02 -51.10
N THR A 455 40.79 12.64 -50.83
CA THR A 455 41.22 13.89 -51.48
C THR A 455 42.13 13.64 -52.69
N GLY A 456 42.48 12.40 -53.02
CA GLY A 456 43.36 12.06 -54.13
C GLY A 456 42.91 12.59 -55.51
N TRP A 457 41.59 12.78 -55.72
CA TRP A 457 41.05 13.40 -56.93
C TRP A 457 41.37 14.90 -57.06
N THR A 458 41.79 15.56 -55.98
CA THR A 458 42.18 16.99 -55.98
C THR A 458 43.66 17.22 -56.32
N LYS A 459 44.50 16.17 -56.33
CA LYS A 459 45.91 16.28 -56.76
C LYS A 459 45.94 16.55 -58.27
N GLY A 460 46.38 17.75 -58.66
CA GLY A 460 46.45 18.22 -60.05
C GLY A 460 45.47 19.35 -60.41
N LEU A 461 44.60 19.75 -59.48
CA LEU A 461 43.88 21.01 -59.55
C LEU A 461 44.71 22.07 -58.81
N ASP A 462 45.76 22.57 -59.48
CA ASP A 462 46.47 23.75 -59.00
C ASP A 462 45.45 24.91 -58.94
N ARG A 463 45.33 25.52 -57.76
CA ARG A 463 44.63 26.79 -57.59
C ARG A 463 45.57 27.88 -58.08
N ASP A 464 45.37 28.33 -59.32
CA ASP A 464 45.79 29.66 -59.74
C ASP A 464 45.02 30.75 -58.96
#